data_AF-A0A840V6C3-F1
#
_entry.id   AF-A0A840V6C3-F1
#
_cell.length_a   1.000
_cell.length_b   1.000
_cell.length_c   1.000
_cell.angle_alpha   90.00
_cell.angle_beta   90.00
_cell.angle_gamma   90.00
#
_symmetry.space_group_name_H-M   'P 1'
#
loop_
_entity.id
_entity.type
_entity.pdbx_description
1 polymer ?
#
loop_
_entity_poly.entity_id
_entity_poly.type
_entity_poly.pdbx_seq_one_letter_code
_entity_poly.pdbx_strand_id
1 'polypeptide(L)' 'MSKQTVDSGKGDKKRDPDLAAAEIAMKRAAAKARQKARQVGAGVVLWKDGQVVEERQNTSVGE' A
#
# COMPACT_ATOMS: atom_id res chain seq x y z
N MET A 1 -21.30 -11.24 13.82
CA MET A 1 -20.45 -11.16 12.61
C MET A 1 -20.55 -9.74 12.05
N SER A 2 -19.81 -8.78 12.63
CA SER A 2 -19.91 -7.37 12.24
C SER A 2 -18.86 -7.06 11.18
N LYS A 3 -19.31 -6.91 9.94
CA LYS A 3 -18.51 -6.54 8.77
C LYS A 3 -18.12 -5.06 8.92
N GLN A 4 -16.94 -4.77 9.48
CA GLN A 4 -16.39 -3.41 9.46
C GLN A 4 -15.92 -3.12 8.04
N THR A 5 -16.80 -2.50 7.25
CA THR A 5 -16.44 -1.89 5.98
C THR A 5 -15.51 -0.72 6.27
N VAL A 6 -14.24 -0.85 5.90
CA VAL A 6 -13.33 0.29 5.81
C VAL A 6 -13.95 1.30 4.84
N ASP A 7 -14.52 2.37 5.38
CA ASP A 7 -14.96 3.53 4.61
C ASP A 7 -13.71 4.10 3.92
N SER A 8 -13.49 3.63 2.69
CA SER A 8 -12.42 4.10 1.83
C SER A 8 -12.85 5.47 1.33
N GLY A 9 -12.74 6.48 2.19
CA GLY A 9 -13.30 7.83 2.08
C GLY A 9 -13.38 8.34 0.64
N LYS A 10 -14.47 7.96 -0.04
CA LYS A 10 -14.77 8.26 -1.44
C LYS A 10 -15.73 9.42 -1.46
N GLY A 11 -15.41 10.45 -0.69
CA GLY A 11 -15.98 11.78 -0.86
C GLY A 11 -14.86 12.64 -1.43
N ASP A 12 -15.16 13.45 -2.44
CA ASP A 12 -14.30 14.51 -2.97
C ASP A 12 -14.05 15.61 -1.90
N LYS A 13 -13.54 15.20 -0.73
CA LYS A 13 -13.04 16.10 0.29
C LYS A 13 -11.76 16.67 -0.29
N LYS A 14 -11.81 17.96 -0.62
CA LYS A 14 -10.65 18.77 -0.99
C LYS A 14 -9.51 18.41 -0.04
N ARG A 15 -8.43 17.84 -0.59
CA ARG A 15 -7.28 17.38 0.20
C ARG A 15 -6.80 18.53 1.05
N ASP A 16 -6.58 18.27 2.33
CA ASP A 16 -6.00 19.26 3.22
C ASP A 16 -4.65 19.69 2.60
N PRO A 17 -4.47 20.97 2.24
CA PRO A 17 -3.25 21.44 1.60
C PRO A 17 -2.02 21.18 2.48
N ASP A 18 -2.17 21.13 3.80
CA ASP A 18 -1.08 20.85 4.74
C ASP A 18 -0.68 19.36 4.71
N LEU A 19 -1.62 18.47 4.40
CA LEU A 19 -1.40 17.02 4.32
C LEU A 19 -1.15 16.51 2.90
N ALA A 20 -1.37 17.33 1.87
CA ALA A 20 -1.18 16.94 0.48
C ALA A 20 0.27 16.50 0.19
N ALA A 21 1.26 17.19 0.76
CA ALA A 21 2.67 16.81 0.64
C ALA A 21 2.96 15.47 1.34
N ALA A 22 2.34 15.22 2.50
CA ALA A 22 2.50 13.98 3.24
C ALA A 22 1.93 12.77 2.48
N GLU A 23 0.76 12.92 1.86
CA GLU A 23 0.17 11.87 1.01
C GLU A 23 1.12 11.48 -0.14
N ILE A 24 1.69 12.47 -0.82
CA ILE A 24 2.65 12.26 -1.92
C ILE A 24 3.91 11.56 -1.40
N ALA A 25 4.45 11.98 -0.26
CA ALA A 25 5.63 11.38 0.35
C ALA A 25 5.39 9.91 0.71
N MET A 26 4.23 9.58 1.31
CA MET A 26 3.88 8.21 1.66
C MET A 26 3.73 7.31 0.42
N LYS A 27 3.09 7.79 -0.66
CA LYS A 27 2.99 7.05 -1.92
C LYS A 27 4.38 6.75 -2.52
N ARG A 28 5.27 7.74 -2.51
CA ARG A 28 6.66 7.58 -2.99
C ARG A 28 7.44 6.57 -2.14
N ALA A 29 7.32 6.65 -0.81
CA ALA A 29 7.98 5.72 0.10
C ALA A 29 7.51 4.27 -0.14
N ALA A 30 6.19 4.06 -0.28
CA ALA A 30 5.63 2.75 -0.56
C ALA A 30 6.09 2.19 -1.91
N ALA A 31 6.17 3.01 -2.96
CA ALA A 31 6.70 2.59 -4.26
C ALA A 31 8.18 2.18 -4.16
N LYS A 32 9.00 2.96 -3.46
CA LYS A 32 10.42 2.69 -3.27
C LYS A 32 10.67 1.42 -2.45
N ALA A 33 9.87 1.17 -1.42
CA ALA A 33 9.93 -0.06 -0.63
C ALA A 33 9.69 -1.30 -1.51
N ARG A 34 8.65 -1.27 -2.35
CA ARG A 34 8.36 -2.35 -3.31
C ARG A 34 9.48 -2.52 -4.34
N GLN A 35 10.02 -1.42 -4.86
CA GLN A 35 11.16 -1.49 -5.80
C GLN A 35 12.37 -2.14 -5.15
N LYS A 36 12.71 -1.75 -3.91
CA LYS A 36 13.85 -2.33 -3.18
C LYS A 36 13.63 -3.81 -2.90
N ALA A 37 12.42 -4.19 -2.49
CA ALA A 37 12.05 -5.58 -2.27
C ALA A 37 12.25 -6.43 -3.53
N ARG A 38 11.82 -5.92 -4.70
CA ARG A 38 12.08 -6.56 -6.00
C ARG A 38 13.58 -6.74 -6.29
N GLN A 39 14.38 -5.69 -6.07
CA GLN A 39 15.82 -5.73 -6.35
C GLN A 39 16.58 -6.77 -5.54
N VAL A 40 16.13 -7.05 -4.31
CA VAL A 40 16.79 -8.00 -3.40
C VAL A 40 16.07 -9.35 -3.34
N GLY A 41 15.04 -9.57 -4.16
CA GLY A 41 14.24 -10.80 -4.14
C GLY A 41 13.44 -11.02 -2.86
N ALA A 42 13.11 -9.95 -2.12
CA ALA A 42 12.32 -10.00 -0.89
C ALA A 42 10.86 -9.60 -1.10
N GLY A 43 10.00 -9.98 -0.16
CA GLY A 43 8.62 -9.50 -0.05
C GLY A 43 8.49 -8.17 0.69
N VAL A 44 7.31 -7.57 0.63
CA VAL A 44 6.90 -6.44 1.48
C VAL A 44 5.77 -6.92 2.38
N VAL A 45 5.84 -6.57 3.67
CA VAL A 45 4.78 -6.90 4.63
C VAL A 45 3.88 -5.67 4.81
N LEU A 46 2.56 -5.86 4.72
CA LEU A 46 1.55 -4.83 4.88
C LEU A 46 0.60 -5.19 6.01
N TRP A 47 0.17 -4.19 6.76
CA TRP A 47 -0.99 -4.33 7.62
C TRP A 47 -2.24 -3.95 6.83
N LYS A 48 -3.14 -4.91 6.61
CA LYS A 48 -4.37 -4.71 5.86
C LYS A 48 -5.51 -5.46 6.53
N ASP A 49 -6.63 -4.77 6.75
CA ASP A 49 -7.84 -5.36 7.32
C ASP A 49 -7.62 -6.10 8.66
N GLY A 50 -6.75 -5.55 9.51
CA GLY A 50 -6.41 -6.14 10.81
C GLY A 50 -5.47 -7.34 10.75
N GLN A 51 -4.88 -7.61 9.58
CA GLN A 51 -4.00 -8.75 9.36
C GLN A 51 -2.69 -8.33 8.72
N VAL A 52 -1.66 -9.13 8.99
CA VAL A 52 -0.37 -9.03 8.30
C VAL A 52 -0.47 -9.78 6.98
N VAL A 53 -0.25 -9.09 5.87
CA VAL A 53 -0.25 -9.64 4.51
C VAL A 53 1.13 -9.47 3.90
N GLU A 54 1.72 -10.56 3.42
CA GLU A 54 2.98 -10.52 2.69
C GLU A 54 2.72 -10.40 1.17
N GLU A 55 3.18 -9.31 0.56
CA GLU A 55 3.23 -9.13 -0.89
C GLU A 55 4.60 -9.59 -1.40
N ARG A 56 4.62 -10.72 -2.12
CA ARG A 56 5.74 -11.10 -3.00
C ARG A 56 5.33 -10.95 -4.44
N GLN A 57 6.25 -10.47 -5.28
CA GLN A 57 6.02 -10.56 -6.72
C GLN A 57 6.13 -12.02 -7.12
N ASN A 58 5.00 -12.64 -7.46
CA ASN A 58 5.01 -13.96 -8.05
C ASN A 58 5.69 -13.84 -9.42
N THR A 59 6.91 -14.33 -9.55
CA THR A 59 7.56 -14.48 -10.86
C THR A 59 6.97 -15.72 -11.55
N SER A 60 5.65 -15.77 -11.75
CA SER A 60 5.09 -16.66 -12.77
C SER A 60 5.27 -15.96 -14.11
N VAL A 61 6.52 -15.96 -14.59
CA VAL A 61 6.77 -15.95 -16.02
C VAL A 61 6.11 -17.23 -16.51
N GLY A 62 5.02 -17.09 -17.29
CA GLY A 62 4.34 -18.23 -17.89
C GLY A 62 5.35 -19.10 -18.64
N GLU A 63 5.14 -20.41 -18.51
CA GLU A 63 5.79 -21.47 -19.29
C GLU A 63 5.80 -21.20 -20.80
#